data_AF-A0A3P5WX12-F1
#
_entry.id   AF-A0A3P5WX12-F1
#
_cell.length_a   1.000
_cell.length_b   1.000
_cell.length_c   1.000
_cell.angle_alpha   90.00
_cell.angle_beta   90.00
_cell.angle_gamma   90.00
#
_symmetry.space_group_name_H-M   'P 1'
#
loop_
_entity.id
_entity.type
_entity.pdbx_description
1 polymer ?
#
loop_
_entity_poly.entity_id
_entity_poly.type
_entity_poly.pdbx_seq_one_letter_code
_entity_poly.pdbx_strand_id
1 'polypeptide(L)'
;MNGRQLQRGADGLQHQSGGTFVFDAKTLKMGKNLGQTSGHSFGNVLTVAQDGAFVGIDLGDNYPRVVNMHSFDQDGISSRLVYAVKTEHGSKQSNPAGKPFGAYPEISGNGKTFCKWSNDNRTYAELGGVIATSGGLSVIFAGEPDPNGNALQNGRADVTSSTPALSGWSRSNAISSMAAIRC
;
A
#
# COMPACT_ATOMS: atom_id res chain seq x y z
N MET A 1 -16.66 15.49 -20.76
CA MET A 1 -15.67 14.54 -20.20
C MET A 1 -15.38 14.98 -18.78
N ASN A 2 -15.93 14.30 -17.77
CA ASN A 2 -15.62 14.60 -16.36
C ASN A 2 -14.59 13.59 -15.86
N GLY A 3 -13.33 14.02 -15.81
CA GLY A 3 -12.25 13.26 -15.17
C GLY A 3 -12.38 13.32 -13.65
N ARG A 4 -12.28 12.14 -13.01
CA ARG A 4 -12.02 11.85 -11.59
C ARG A 4 -12.65 12.80 -10.56
N GLN A 5 -13.82 12.44 -10.02
CA GLN A 5 -14.20 12.87 -8.66
C GLN A 5 -13.81 11.77 -7.67
N LEU A 6 -12.64 11.93 -7.04
CA LEU A 6 -12.42 11.34 -5.72
C LEU A 6 -13.25 12.16 -4.73
N GLN A 7 -13.93 11.47 -3.81
CA GLN A 7 -14.94 12.07 -2.94
C GLN A 7 -14.36 13.21 -2.11
N ARG A 8 -15.11 14.32 -1.99
CA ARG A 8 -14.72 15.51 -1.22
C ARG A 8 -14.55 15.14 0.26
N GLY A 9 -13.31 15.10 0.72
CA GLY A 9 -12.96 14.96 2.14
C GLY A 9 -13.01 16.30 2.89
N ALA A 10 -12.78 16.26 4.21
CA ALA A 10 -12.67 17.45 5.05
C ALA A 10 -11.46 18.34 4.67
N ASP A 11 -10.46 17.76 4.02
CA ASP A 11 -9.25 18.40 3.48
C ASP A 11 -9.37 18.79 1.99
N GLY A 12 -10.55 18.61 1.36
CA GLY A 12 -10.87 19.09 0.02
C GLY A 12 -10.89 18.02 -1.08
N LEU A 13 -10.68 18.45 -2.33
CA LEU A 13 -10.65 17.59 -3.54
C LEU A 13 -9.26 16.99 -3.83
N GLN A 14 -8.33 17.09 -2.87
CA GLN A 14 -6.92 16.75 -3.07
C GLN A 14 -6.48 15.47 -2.37
N HIS A 15 -7.38 14.84 -1.60
CA HIS A 15 -7.10 13.54 -0.98
C HIS A 15 -7.13 12.45 -2.06
N GLN A 16 -5.96 12.00 -2.48
CA GLN A 16 -5.81 10.92 -3.47
C GLN A 16 -5.95 9.59 -2.75
N SER A 17 -6.69 8.62 -3.28
CA SER A 17 -6.92 7.30 -2.66
C SER A 17 -6.68 6.18 -3.66
N GLY A 18 -6.23 5.02 -3.17
CA GLY A 18 -6.30 3.75 -3.88
C GLY A 18 -7.70 3.14 -3.75
N GLY A 19 -8.13 2.37 -4.74
CA GLY A 19 -9.40 1.66 -4.70
C GLY A 19 -9.45 0.51 -5.71
N THR A 20 -10.33 -0.44 -5.45
CA THR A 20 -10.50 -1.65 -6.27
C THR A 20 -11.89 -1.71 -6.87
N PHE A 21 -11.93 -1.88 -8.19
CA PHE A 21 -13.16 -1.92 -8.97
C PHE A 21 -13.13 -3.07 -9.98
N VAL A 22 -14.28 -3.74 -10.13
CA VAL A 22 -14.48 -4.81 -11.11
C VAL A 22 -15.49 -4.35 -12.15
N PHE A 23 -15.12 -4.46 -13.42
CA PHE A 23 -15.96 -4.09 -14.55
C PHE A 23 -16.29 -5.31 -15.41
N ASP A 24 -17.52 -5.35 -15.91
CA ASP A 24 -17.92 -6.27 -16.98
C ASP A 24 -17.21 -5.87 -18.28
N ALA A 25 -16.49 -6.78 -18.94
CA ALA A 25 -15.70 -6.41 -20.12
C ALA A 25 -16.53 -6.04 -21.34
N LYS A 26 -17.75 -6.56 -21.45
CA LYS A 26 -18.59 -6.34 -22.64
C LYS A 26 -19.27 -4.99 -22.60
N THR A 27 -19.68 -4.57 -21.40
CA THR A 27 -20.50 -3.37 -21.19
C THR A 27 -19.74 -2.23 -20.52
N LEU A 28 -18.55 -2.51 -19.96
CA LEU A 28 -17.77 -1.59 -19.11
C LEU A 28 -18.58 -1.05 -17.92
N LYS A 29 -19.67 -1.74 -17.55
CA LYS A 29 -20.42 -1.41 -16.34
C LYS A 29 -19.63 -1.89 -15.14
N MET A 30 -19.54 -1.04 -14.12
CA MET A 30 -18.97 -1.42 -12.83
C MET A 30 -19.87 -2.47 -12.18
N GLY A 31 -19.37 -3.68 -12.04
CA GLY A 31 -20.05 -4.76 -11.32
C GLY A 31 -19.87 -4.64 -9.82
N LYS A 32 -18.65 -4.29 -9.37
CA LYS A 32 -18.33 -4.09 -7.95
C LYS A 32 -17.41 -2.91 -7.71
N ASN A 33 -17.66 -2.24 -6.59
CA ASN A 33 -16.74 -1.37 -5.88
C ASN A 33 -16.35 -2.09 -4.59
N LEU A 34 -15.11 -2.53 -4.49
CA LEU A 34 -14.59 -3.30 -3.35
C LEU A 34 -13.94 -2.39 -2.29
N GLY A 35 -14.06 -1.07 -2.44
CA GLY A 35 -13.64 -0.10 -1.46
C GLY A 35 -12.21 0.41 -1.66
N GLN A 36 -11.76 1.13 -0.64
CA GLN A 36 -10.45 1.77 -0.59
C GLN A 36 -9.36 0.76 -0.22
N THR A 37 -8.26 0.75 -0.98
CA THR A 37 -7.08 -0.08 -0.68
C THR A 37 -6.04 0.68 0.15
N SER A 38 -5.86 1.96 -0.18
CA SER A 38 -4.88 2.85 0.45
C SER A 38 -5.42 4.26 0.61
N GLY A 39 -5.12 4.90 1.73
CA GLY A 39 -5.41 6.31 2.01
C GLY A 39 -4.92 7.22 0.89
N HIS A 40 -3.67 7.02 0.47
CA HIS A 40 -3.00 7.52 -0.72
C HIS A 40 -2.33 6.37 -1.46
N SER A 41 -2.54 6.27 -2.78
CA SER A 41 -1.87 5.27 -3.63
C SER A 41 -0.82 5.95 -4.52
N PHE A 42 0.42 5.51 -4.37
CA PHE A 42 1.60 6.02 -5.07
C PHE A 42 2.06 5.10 -6.21
N GLY A 43 1.28 4.05 -6.49
CA GLY A 43 1.55 3.07 -7.52
C GLY A 43 0.74 1.80 -7.28
N ASN A 44 0.39 1.10 -8.35
CA ASN A 44 -0.10 -0.27 -8.26
C ASN A 44 0.22 -1.06 -9.53
N VAL A 45 0.22 -2.38 -9.38
CA VAL A 45 0.37 -3.35 -10.47
C VAL A 45 -0.70 -4.40 -10.30
N LEU A 46 -1.25 -4.89 -11.42
CA LEU A 46 -2.29 -5.91 -11.44
C LEU A 46 -1.85 -7.10 -12.31
N THR A 47 -2.17 -8.31 -11.86
CA THR A 47 -2.08 -9.56 -12.60
C THR A 47 -3.31 -10.42 -12.36
N VAL A 48 -3.39 -11.56 -13.05
CA VAL A 48 -4.39 -12.60 -12.83
C VAL A 48 -3.69 -13.83 -12.25
N ALA A 49 -4.23 -14.39 -11.18
CA ALA A 49 -3.78 -15.64 -10.59
C ALA A 49 -4.24 -16.86 -11.39
N GLN A 50 -3.67 -18.02 -11.11
CA GLN A 50 -3.99 -19.26 -11.83
C GLN A 50 -5.44 -19.73 -11.63
N ASP A 51 -6.04 -19.36 -10.49
CA ASP A 51 -7.46 -19.62 -10.17
C ASP A 51 -8.41 -18.60 -10.81
N GLY A 52 -7.89 -17.63 -11.57
CA GLY A 52 -8.67 -16.59 -12.22
C GLY A 52 -9.00 -15.39 -11.33
N ALA A 53 -8.55 -15.37 -10.08
CA ALA A 53 -8.65 -14.19 -9.23
C ALA A 53 -7.74 -13.07 -9.74
N PHE A 54 -8.14 -11.82 -9.54
CA PHE A 54 -7.25 -10.69 -9.79
C PHE A 54 -6.32 -10.50 -8.59
N VAL A 55 -5.03 -10.30 -8.86
CA VAL A 55 -4.04 -10.03 -7.83
C VAL A 55 -3.39 -8.69 -8.12
N GLY A 56 -3.58 -7.75 -7.22
CA GLY A 56 -3.00 -6.43 -7.27
C GLY A 56 -2.00 -6.22 -6.15
N ILE A 57 -0.99 -5.40 -6.40
CA ILE A 57 -0.16 -4.81 -5.35
C ILE A 57 -0.30 -3.29 -5.43
N ASP A 58 -0.39 -2.62 -4.28
CA ASP A 58 -0.34 -1.16 -4.21
C ASP A 58 0.71 -0.68 -3.22
N LEU A 59 1.26 0.50 -3.50
CA LEU A 59 2.13 1.22 -2.60
C LEU A 59 1.31 2.38 -2.03
N GLY A 60 1.10 2.38 -0.73
CA GLY A 60 0.24 3.38 -0.12
C GLY A 60 0.62 3.75 1.29
N ASP A 61 -0.03 4.80 1.78
CA ASP A 61 0.28 5.40 3.07
C ASP A 61 -0.58 4.97 4.25
N ASN A 62 -1.45 3.98 4.05
CA ASN A 62 -2.14 3.33 5.18
C ASN A 62 -1.10 2.88 6.19
N TYR A 63 -1.35 3.10 7.49
CA TYR A 63 -0.41 2.69 8.52
C TYR A 63 -0.55 1.20 8.85
N PRO A 64 0.54 0.41 8.90
CA PRO A 64 1.92 0.80 8.56
C PRO A 64 2.10 1.01 7.05
N ARG A 65 2.89 2.00 6.62
CA ARG A 65 3.08 2.30 5.18
C ARG A 65 3.78 1.15 4.50
N VAL A 66 3.20 0.63 3.43
CA VAL A 66 3.54 -0.71 2.95
C VAL A 66 3.37 -0.86 1.45
N VAL A 67 3.98 -1.94 0.95
CA VAL A 67 3.48 -2.65 -0.23
C VAL A 67 2.34 -3.57 0.25
N ASN A 68 1.11 -3.25 -0.12
CA ASN A 68 -0.02 -4.17 0.09
C ASN A 68 -0.17 -5.09 -1.11
N MET A 69 -0.68 -6.28 -0.85
CA MET A 69 -1.19 -7.19 -1.85
C MET A 69 -2.67 -7.40 -1.63
N HIS A 70 -3.43 -7.42 -2.71
CA HIS A 70 -4.86 -7.64 -2.75
C HIS A 70 -5.16 -8.78 -3.72
N SER A 71 -5.83 -9.82 -3.25
CA SER A 71 -6.50 -10.78 -4.13
C SER A 71 -7.99 -10.47 -4.13
N PHE A 72 -8.62 -10.36 -5.29
CA PHE A 72 -10.01 -9.97 -5.39
C PHE A 72 -10.74 -10.52 -6.61
N ASP A 73 -12.05 -10.59 -6.50
CA ASP A 73 -12.98 -10.98 -7.55
C ASP A 73 -14.31 -10.23 -7.40
N GLN A 74 -15.38 -10.74 -7.99
CA GLN A 74 -16.71 -10.14 -7.87
C GLN A 74 -17.36 -10.35 -6.48
N ASP A 75 -16.86 -11.28 -5.68
CA ASP A 75 -17.45 -11.67 -4.40
C ASP A 75 -16.76 -10.95 -3.24
N GLY A 76 -15.46 -10.66 -3.37
CA GLY A 76 -14.74 -9.89 -2.35
C GLY A 76 -13.30 -9.55 -2.66
N ILE A 77 -12.64 -9.01 -1.64
CA ILE A 77 -11.22 -8.65 -1.62
C ILE A 77 -10.58 -9.18 -0.34
N SER A 78 -9.38 -9.74 -0.47
CA SER A 78 -8.52 -10.18 0.62
C SER A 78 -7.18 -9.47 0.53
N SER A 79 -6.76 -8.82 1.61
CA SER A 79 -5.58 -7.95 1.64
C SER A 79 -4.51 -8.50 2.57
N ARG A 80 -3.24 -8.38 2.19
CA ARG A 80 -2.08 -8.71 3.04
C ARG A 80 -0.99 -7.67 2.91
N LEU A 81 -0.22 -7.52 3.99
CA LEU A 81 0.98 -6.72 4.03
C LEU A 81 2.15 -7.54 3.50
N VAL A 82 2.83 -7.06 2.45
CA VAL A 82 4.03 -7.73 1.89
C VAL A 82 5.30 -7.17 2.51
N TYR A 83 5.40 -5.84 2.56
CA TYR A 83 6.56 -5.15 3.12
C TYR A 83 6.18 -3.84 3.79
N ALA A 84 6.72 -3.58 4.99
CA ALA A 84 6.54 -2.33 5.71
C ALA A 84 7.75 -1.40 5.53
N VAL A 85 7.45 -0.18 5.09
CA VAL A 85 8.41 0.87 4.80
C VAL A 85 8.63 1.73 6.05
N LYS A 86 9.88 2.12 6.31
CA LYS A 86 10.18 3.10 7.37
C LYS A 86 9.77 4.49 6.90
N THR A 87 9.13 5.25 7.78
CA THR A 87 8.68 6.61 7.50
C THR A 87 9.20 7.59 8.53
N GLU A 88 9.25 8.86 8.16
CA GLU A 88 9.59 9.93 9.09
C GLU A 88 8.55 10.00 10.22
N HIS A 89 9.02 9.99 11.47
CA HIS A 89 8.15 10.08 12.65
C HIS A 89 7.58 11.50 12.79
N GLY A 90 6.35 11.59 13.29
CA GLY A 90 5.80 12.87 13.73
C GLY A 90 6.62 13.45 14.89
N SER A 91 6.76 14.78 14.92
CA SER A 91 7.49 15.50 15.98
C SER A 91 6.58 16.09 17.06
N LYS A 92 5.26 15.95 16.89
CA LYS A 92 4.22 16.44 17.81
C LYS A 92 3.44 15.25 18.35
N GLN A 93 2.97 15.28 19.59
CA GLN A 93 2.21 14.16 20.17
C GLN A 93 0.85 13.92 19.50
N SER A 94 0.23 14.95 18.91
CA SER A 94 -1.01 14.79 18.16
C SER A 94 -0.75 14.73 16.66
N ASN A 95 -1.42 13.80 15.98
CA ASN A 95 -1.44 13.76 14.52
C ASN A 95 -2.35 14.88 13.95
N PRO A 96 -2.39 15.11 12.61
CA PRO A 96 -3.26 16.11 12.01
C PRO A 96 -4.75 15.92 12.26
N ALA A 97 -5.19 14.69 12.56
CA ALA A 97 -6.57 14.38 12.93
C ALA A 97 -6.87 14.64 14.43
N GLY A 98 -5.93 15.21 15.18
CA GLY A 98 -6.08 15.52 16.61
C GLY A 98 -5.95 14.31 17.54
N LYS A 99 -5.68 13.10 17.01
CA LYS A 99 -5.49 11.90 17.82
C LYS A 99 -4.10 11.92 18.47
N PRO A 100 -3.99 11.69 19.79
CA PRO A 100 -2.71 11.65 20.48
C PRO A 100 -2.00 10.31 20.28
N PHE A 101 -0.67 10.36 20.25
CA PHE A 101 0.24 9.23 20.14
C PHE A 101 1.46 9.46 21.05
N GLY A 102 1.94 8.39 21.67
CA GLY A 102 3.12 8.43 22.53
C GLY A 102 4.41 8.75 21.77
N ALA A 103 5.45 9.13 22.50
CA ALA A 103 6.81 9.25 21.97
C ALA A 103 7.54 7.90 21.97
N TYR A 104 8.60 7.80 21.15
CA TYR A 104 9.64 6.78 21.27
C TYR A 104 10.77 7.36 22.15
N PRO A 105 10.77 7.11 23.47
CA PRO A 105 11.81 7.65 24.36
C PRO A 105 13.22 7.21 23.96
N GLU A 106 13.37 6.03 23.38
CA GLU A 106 14.64 5.43 22.98
C GLU A 106 15.38 6.19 21.87
N ILE A 107 14.66 6.95 21.04
CA ILE A 107 15.24 7.78 19.96
C ILE A 107 14.98 9.27 20.17
N SER A 108 14.23 9.65 21.22
CA SER A 108 13.96 11.04 21.57
C SER A 108 15.02 11.57 22.53
N GLY A 109 15.49 12.80 22.31
CA GLY A 109 16.58 13.39 23.08
C GLY A 109 17.13 14.66 22.43
N ASN A 110 17.98 15.40 23.14
CA ASN A 110 18.64 16.62 22.64
C ASN A 110 17.65 17.64 22.03
N GLY A 111 16.49 17.82 22.66
CA GLY A 111 15.45 18.74 22.19
C GLY A 111 14.62 18.24 21.00
N LYS A 112 14.80 16.99 20.55
CA LYS A 112 14.00 16.35 19.50
C LYS A 112 13.10 15.26 20.08
N THR A 113 11.86 15.22 19.61
CA THR A 113 10.86 14.21 19.96
C THR A 113 10.42 13.47 18.72
N PHE A 114 10.36 12.14 18.79
CA PHE A 114 9.83 11.29 17.73
C PHE A 114 8.61 10.53 18.24
N CYS A 115 7.47 10.69 17.58
CA CYS A 115 6.19 10.13 18.00
C CYS A 115 5.80 8.86 17.23
N LYS A 116 4.92 8.06 17.83
CA LYS A 116 4.37 6.80 17.32
C LYS A 116 3.30 7.01 16.24
N TRP A 117 3.50 7.97 15.35
CA TRP A 117 2.70 8.22 14.16
C TRP A 117 3.57 8.89 13.08
N SER A 118 3.05 8.93 11.86
CA SER A 118 3.71 9.57 10.72
C SER A 118 2.67 10.14 9.77
N ASN A 119 2.98 11.26 9.10
CA ASN A 119 2.21 11.82 7.98
C ASN A 119 3.15 12.10 6.79
N ASP A 120 4.18 11.28 6.67
CA ASP A 120 5.25 11.43 5.70
C ASP A 120 4.88 10.79 4.36
N ASN A 121 4.33 11.60 3.44
CA ASN A 121 3.86 11.17 2.11
C ASN A 121 4.96 10.94 1.07
N ARG A 122 6.17 10.62 1.51
CA ARG A 122 7.25 10.21 0.63
C ARG A 122 7.19 8.71 0.34
N THR A 123 7.65 8.35 -0.85
CA THR A 123 7.84 6.96 -1.26
C THR A 123 9.30 6.56 -0.99
N TYR A 124 9.49 5.55 -0.14
CA TYR A 124 10.80 4.93 0.10
C TYR A 124 10.89 3.53 -0.53
N ALA A 125 9.89 3.20 -1.34
CA ALA A 125 9.79 1.95 -2.06
C ALA A 125 9.12 2.19 -3.41
N GLU A 126 9.21 1.19 -4.27
CA GLU A 126 8.65 1.23 -5.60
C GLU A 126 8.30 -0.17 -6.13
N LEU A 127 7.15 -0.28 -6.77
CA LEU A 127 6.64 -1.54 -7.30
C LEU A 127 7.26 -1.86 -8.66
N GLY A 128 7.84 -3.05 -8.79
CA GLY A 128 8.26 -3.61 -10.08
C GLY A 128 7.16 -4.48 -10.70
N GLY A 129 6.51 -5.33 -9.90
CA GLY A 129 5.40 -6.15 -10.38
C GLY A 129 4.99 -7.28 -9.46
N VAL A 130 3.92 -7.98 -9.87
CA VAL A 130 3.44 -9.19 -9.22
C VAL A 130 3.24 -10.28 -10.26
N ILE A 131 3.78 -11.46 -10.00
CA ILE A 131 3.75 -12.61 -10.90
C ILE A 131 3.17 -13.81 -10.17
N ALA A 132 2.18 -14.46 -10.79
CA ALA A 132 1.67 -15.74 -10.33
C ALA A 132 2.59 -16.88 -10.80
N THR A 133 2.99 -17.74 -9.87
CA THR A 133 3.85 -18.91 -10.09
C THR A 133 3.15 -20.16 -9.58
N SER A 134 3.64 -21.35 -9.95
CA SER A 134 3.12 -22.62 -9.42
C SER A 134 3.29 -22.78 -7.91
N GLY A 135 4.17 -22.00 -7.28
CA GLY A 135 4.43 -22.02 -5.84
C GLY A 135 3.78 -20.87 -5.06
N GLY A 136 2.98 -20.02 -5.71
CA GLY A 136 2.36 -18.83 -5.11
C GLY A 136 2.67 -17.55 -5.89
N LEU A 137 2.82 -16.42 -5.19
CA LEU A 137 3.02 -15.10 -5.80
C LEU A 137 4.46 -14.62 -5.58
N SER A 138 5.06 -14.06 -6.63
CA SER A 138 6.31 -13.30 -6.53
C SER A 138 6.00 -11.81 -6.64
N VAL A 139 6.32 -11.05 -5.60
CA VAL A 139 6.19 -9.59 -5.56
C VAL A 139 7.58 -8.98 -5.70
N ILE A 140 7.73 -8.10 -6.69
CA ILE A 140 8.98 -7.43 -7.03
C ILE A 140 8.82 -5.95 -6.70
N PHE A 141 9.73 -5.43 -5.88
CA PHE A 141 9.77 -4.02 -5.50
C PHE A 141 11.19 -3.63 -5.07
N ALA A 142 11.48 -2.34 -5.15
CA ALA A 142 12.66 -1.70 -4.56
C ALA A 142 12.25 -1.03 -3.24
N GLY A 143 13.06 -1.05 -2.17
CA GLY A 143 12.72 -0.30 -0.94
C GLY A 143 13.80 -0.30 0.15
N GLU A 144 14.07 0.83 0.79
CA GLU A 144 15.26 1.05 1.65
C GLU A 144 15.57 -0.05 2.67
N PRO A 145 16.83 -0.51 2.81
CA PRO A 145 17.20 -1.47 3.84
C PRO A 145 17.06 -0.86 5.24
N ASP A 146 16.94 -1.72 6.25
CA ASP A 146 16.96 -1.27 7.64
C ASP A 146 18.35 -0.70 8.03
N PRO A 147 18.49 -0.08 9.22
CA PRO A 147 19.78 0.45 9.69
C PRO A 147 20.91 -0.59 9.79
N ASN A 148 20.59 -1.89 9.78
CA ASN A 148 21.54 -3.00 9.80
C ASN A 148 21.83 -3.54 8.39
N GLY A 149 21.28 -2.93 7.34
CA GLY A 149 21.45 -3.35 5.94
C GLY A 149 20.50 -4.47 5.50
N ASN A 150 19.53 -4.89 6.32
CA ASN A 150 18.58 -5.92 5.95
C ASN A 150 17.51 -5.36 5.02
N ALA A 151 17.39 -5.94 3.82
CA ALA A 151 16.38 -5.54 2.83
C ALA A 151 14.94 -5.88 3.28
N LEU A 152 14.77 -6.89 4.13
CA LEU A 152 13.47 -7.33 4.62
C LEU A 152 13.42 -7.39 6.14
N GLN A 153 12.46 -6.65 6.72
CA GLN A 153 12.12 -6.73 8.13
C GLN A 153 10.64 -7.08 8.30
N ASN A 154 10.31 -8.34 8.00
CA ASN A 154 8.95 -8.87 8.15
C ASN A 154 8.50 -8.94 9.62
N GLY A 155 9.38 -8.73 10.60
CA GLY A 155 9.00 -8.55 12.00
C GLY A 155 8.06 -7.36 12.25
N ARG A 156 7.96 -6.42 11.29
CA ARG A 156 6.94 -5.35 11.28
C ARG A 156 5.69 -5.68 10.45
N ALA A 157 5.79 -6.67 9.58
CA ALA A 157 4.70 -7.20 8.76
C ALA A 157 3.83 -8.21 9.53
N ASP A 158 4.38 -8.78 10.61
CA ASP A 158 3.77 -9.87 11.36
C ASP A 158 2.91 -9.35 12.53
N VAL A 159 1.67 -9.00 12.20
CA VAL A 159 0.54 -9.36 13.06
C VAL A 159 -0.17 -10.51 12.34
N THR A 160 0.41 -11.71 12.43
CA THR A 160 -0.14 -13.01 12.02
C THR A 160 -0.10 -13.35 10.52
N SER A 161 1.07 -13.68 9.94
CA SER A 161 1.14 -14.87 9.05
C SER A 161 2.57 -15.26 8.64
N SER A 162 2.86 -16.56 8.80
CA SER A 162 4.11 -17.23 8.48
C SER A 162 4.32 -17.49 6.98
N THR A 163 5.22 -16.79 6.28
CA THR A 163 5.95 -17.26 5.06
C THR A 163 7.07 -16.29 4.61
N PRO A 164 8.02 -16.66 3.71
CA PRO A 164 9.45 -16.34 3.82
C PRO A 164 9.93 -15.21 2.87
N ALA A 165 11.19 -14.80 3.03
CA ALA A 165 11.85 -13.62 2.45
C ALA A 165 12.06 -13.61 0.91
N LEU A 166 12.08 -12.42 0.29
CA LEU A 166 12.23 -12.08 -1.14
C LEU A 166 13.33 -10.99 -1.41
N SER A 167 13.84 -10.88 -2.64
CA SER A 167 14.99 -10.01 -3.03
C SER A 167 14.90 -9.36 -4.43
N GLY A 168 15.41 -8.11 -4.63
CA GLY A 168 15.86 -7.52 -5.94
C GLY A 168 15.09 -6.28 -6.50
N TRP A 169 15.78 -5.26 -7.06
CA TRP A 169 15.36 -3.83 -7.19
C TRP A 169 15.51 -3.14 -8.58
N SER A 170 14.66 -2.14 -8.94
CA SER A 170 14.86 -1.02 -9.94
C SER A 170 13.66 -0.01 -9.97
N ARG A 171 13.78 1.21 -10.60
CA ARG A 171 12.98 2.47 -10.36
C ARG A 171 11.95 3.05 -11.42
N SER A 172 11.00 3.94 -11.02
CA SER A 172 9.85 4.67 -11.66
C SER A 172 8.69 5.16 -10.70
N ASN A 173 8.02 6.32 -10.95
CA ASN A 173 6.90 6.88 -10.14
C ASN A 173 5.55 6.92 -10.92
N ALA A 174 4.38 6.64 -10.31
CA ALA A 174 3.05 6.86 -10.94
C ALA A 174 1.82 6.94 -9.99
N ILE A 175 0.82 7.76 -10.35
CA ILE A 175 -0.55 7.76 -9.74
C ILE A 175 -1.33 6.56 -10.27
N SER A 176 -1.96 5.75 -9.42
CA SER A 176 -2.63 4.54 -9.91
C SER A 176 -3.90 4.11 -9.18
N SER A 177 -4.80 3.41 -9.88
CA SER A 177 -5.96 2.68 -9.35
C SER A 177 -6.03 1.30 -10.00
N MET A 178 -6.45 0.26 -9.25
CA MET A 178 -6.53 -1.10 -9.80
C MET A 178 -7.92 -1.32 -10.39
N ALA A 179 -7.98 -1.43 -11.71
CA ALA A 179 -9.19 -1.76 -12.45
C ALA A 179 -9.00 -3.09 -13.18
N ALA A 180 -9.91 -4.02 -12.92
CA ALA A 180 -9.92 -5.34 -13.54
C ALA A 180 -11.09 -5.47 -14.53
N ILE A 181 -10.81 -6.04 -15.71
CA ILE A 181 -11.77 -6.26 -16.80
C ILE A 181 -11.90 -7.77 -17.03
N ARG A 182 -13.13 -8.31 -16.97
CA ARG A 182 -13.38 -9.75 -17.16
C ARG A 182 -14.20 -10.03 -18.44
N CYS A 183 -13.67 -10.88 -19.32
CA CYS A 183 -14.29 -11.36 -20.56
C CYS A 183 -15.52 -12.26 -20.35
#